data_AF-A0A8H5CPL4-F1
#
_entry.id   AF-A0A8H5CPL4-F1
#
_cell.length_a   1.000
_cell.length_b   1.000
_cell.length_c   1.000
_cell.angle_alpha   90.00
_cell.angle_beta   90.00
_cell.angle_gamma   90.00
#
_symmetry.space_group_name_H-M   'P 1'
#
loop_
_entity.id
_entity.type
_entity.pdbx_description
1 polymer ?
#
loop_
_entity_poly.entity_id
_entity_poly.type
_entity_poly.pdbx_seq_one_letter_code
_entity_poly.pdbx_strand_id
1 'polypeptide(L)'
;MNYPVDHILTYLDEPAIPSIDIQAAGGYIKWWYTSSSARKSVAKMAMDYYSAPASSVDAKRAFSVGRRQINFMQQNMSSFTFRTKMAMGSWSNTPLFPGVKAVAEMIGESESDEEDGS
;
A
#
# COMPACT_ATOMS: atom_id res chain seq x y z
N MET A 1 4.98 -0.25 38.24
CA MET A 1 4.13 -1.27 37.59
C MET A 1 5.00 -2.00 36.58
N ASN A 2 5.07 -3.33 36.60
CA ASN A 2 5.90 -4.08 35.65
C ASN A 2 5.03 -4.49 34.46
N TYR A 3 5.11 -3.72 33.38
CA TYR A 3 4.36 -3.98 32.15
C TYR A 3 5.15 -4.93 31.24
N PRO A 4 4.47 -5.71 30.37
CA PRO A 4 5.17 -6.57 29.42
C PRO A 4 5.98 -5.73 28.41
N VAL A 5 6.99 -6.35 27.79
CA VAL A 5 7.88 -5.70 26.80
C VAL A 5 7.12 -5.12 25.60
N ASP A 6 6.00 -5.74 25.23
CA ASP A 6 5.12 -5.29 24.15
C ASP A 6 4.06 -4.27 24.61
N HIS A 7 4.20 -3.68 25.79
CA HIS A 7 3.26 -2.66 26.28
C HIS A 7 3.71 -1.26 25.88
N ILE A 8 2.75 -0.41 25.52
CA ILE A 8 3.03 0.97 25.07
C ILE A 8 3.75 1.80 26.14
N LEU A 9 3.44 1.62 27.44
CA LEU A 9 4.13 2.33 28.52
C LEU A 9 5.59 1.90 28.65
N THR A 10 5.88 0.61 28.48
CA THR A 10 7.26 0.11 28.48
C THR A 10 8.07 0.76 27.35
N TYR A 11 7.47 0.89 26.16
CA TYR A 11 8.10 1.57 25.03
C TYR A 11 8.32 3.07 25.28
N LEU A 12 7.37 3.76 25.93
CA LEU A 12 7.50 5.18 26.23
C LEU A 12 8.56 5.49 27.30
N ASP A 13 8.83 4.51 28.17
CA ASP A 13 9.89 4.61 29.19
C ASP A 13 11.28 4.22 28.64
N GLU A 14 11.37 3.59 27.46
CA GLU A 14 12.64 3.26 26.81
C GLU A 14 13.33 4.50 26.22
N PRO A 15 14.68 4.53 26.19
CA PRO A 15 15.41 5.62 25.57
C PRO A 15 15.08 5.72 24.07
N ALA A 16 15.04 6.95 23.56
CA ALA A 16 14.79 7.21 22.15
C ALA A 16 15.87 6.53 21.27
N ILE A 17 15.41 5.85 20.23
CA ILE A 17 16.30 5.19 19.26
C ILE A 17 17.01 6.28 18.45
N PRO A 18 18.35 6.23 18.32
CA PRO A 18 19.08 7.25 17.58
C PRO A 18 18.79 7.13 16.08
N SER A 19 18.65 8.27 15.41
CA SER A 19 18.30 8.33 13.98
C SER A 19 19.29 7.60 13.06
N ILE A 20 20.54 7.41 13.49
CA ILE A 20 21.56 6.68 12.74
C ILE A 20 21.22 5.19 12.56
N ASP A 21 20.66 4.56 13.60
CA ASP A 21 20.29 3.14 13.57
C ASP A 21 19.05 2.92 12.70
N ILE A 22 18.11 3.88 12.72
CA ILE A 22 16.93 3.87 11.86
C ILE A 22 17.32 4.02 10.39
N GLN A 23 18.28 4.92 10.09
CA GLN A 23 18.78 5.08 8.72
C GLN A 23 19.55 3.83 8.26
N ALA A 24 20.38 3.24 9.12
CA ALA A 24 21.09 2.00 8.81
C ALA A 24 20.12 0.83 8.53
N ALA A 25 18.98 0.77 9.22
CA ALA A 25 17.93 -0.22 8.95
C ALA A 25 17.19 0.00 7.63
N GLY A 26 17.32 1.18 7.01
CA GLY A 26 16.62 1.56 5.77
C GLY A 26 15.31 2.33 6.01
N GLY A 27 15.18 2.98 7.16
CA GLY A 27 14.05 3.85 7.52
C GLY A 27 13.12 3.28 8.59
N TYR A 28 12.19 4.12 9.05
CA TYR A 28 11.30 3.83 10.19
C TYR A 28 10.46 2.57 10.00
N ILE A 29 9.82 2.40 8.83
CA ILE A 29 8.96 1.24 8.57
C ILE A 29 9.76 -0.06 8.60
N LYS A 30 10.96 -0.07 8.00
CA LYS A 30 11.81 -1.27 7.95
C LYS A 30 12.38 -1.63 9.32
N TRP A 31 12.78 -0.63 10.10
CA TRP A 31 13.20 -0.82 11.49
C TRP A 31 12.07 -1.45 12.34
N TRP A 32 10.85 -0.91 12.27
CA TRP A 32 9.70 -1.45 13.00
C TRP A 32 9.30 -2.85 12.54
N TYR A 33 9.43 -3.14 11.25
CA TYR A 33 9.20 -4.48 10.72
C TYR A 33 10.15 -5.50 11.34
N THR A 34 11.45 -5.19 11.44
CA THR A 34 12.44 -6.07 12.10
C THR A 34 12.17 -6.19 13.60
N SER A 35 11.76 -5.11 14.27
CA SER A 35 11.44 -5.11 15.70
C SER A 35 10.09 -5.79 16.03
N SER A 36 9.26 -6.09 15.03
CA SER A 36 7.94 -6.74 15.21
C SER A 36 8.05 -8.15 15.81
N SER A 37 9.19 -8.84 15.63
CA SER A 37 9.43 -10.13 16.27
C SER A 37 9.49 -10.05 17.80
N ALA A 38 9.94 -8.92 18.35
CA ALA A 38 10.05 -8.71 19.79
C ALA A 38 8.83 -7.99 20.39
N ARG A 39 8.22 -7.06 19.65
CA ARG A 39 7.12 -6.19 20.12
C ARG A 39 6.04 -6.07 19.06
N LYS A 40 5.11 -7.02 19.03
CA LYS A 40 4.12 -7.15 17.96
C LYS A 40 3.13 -5.98 17.95
N SER A 41 2.58 -5.62 19.10
CA SER A 41 1.53 -4.61 19.20
C SER A 41 2.06 -3.19 18.97
N VAL A 42 3.20 -2.84 19.58
CA VAL A 42 3.82 -1.51 19.41
C VAL A 42 4.36 -1.34 17.99
N ALA A 43 5.00 -2.37 17.44
CA ALA A 43 5.47 -2.31 16.05
C ALA A 43 4.32 -2.15 15.06
N LYS A 44 3.21 -2.85 15.26
CA LYS A 44 2.02 -2.69 14.42
C LYS A 44 1.49 -1.26 14.46
N MET A 45 1.30 -0.70 15.67
CA MET A 45 0.85 0.68 15.84
C MET A 45 1.79 1.68 15.14
N ALA A 46 3.10 1.52 15.32
CA ALA A 46 4.08 2.41 14.70
C ALA A 46 4.08 2.30 13.18
N MET A 47 4.02 1.09 12.62
CA MET A 47 3.93 0.87 11.18
C MET A 47 2.65 1.49 10.59
N ASP A 48 1.50 1.32 11.26
CA ASP A 48 0.24 1.93 10.83
C ASP A 48 0.37 3.46 10.81
N TYR A 49 0.98 4.06 11.83
CA TYR A 49 1.24 5.50 11.90
C TYR A 49 2.17 6.01 10.79
N TYR A 50 3.29 5.33 10.53
CA TYR A 50 4.26 5.74 9.50
C TYR A 50 3.81 5.44 8.06
N SER A 51 2.89 4.49 7.88
CA SER A 51 2.30 4.18 6.58
C SER A 51 1.21 5.18 6.17
N ALA A 52 0.68 5.93 7.14
CA ALA A 52 -0.31 6.96 6.87
C ALA A 52 0.34 8.09 6.04
N PRO A 53 -0.21 8.43 4.86
CA PRO A 53 0.34 9.50 4.06
C PRO A 53 0.28 10.83 4.81
N ALA A 54 1.43 11.48 4.99
CA ALA A 54 1.58 12.72 5.76
C ALA A 54 0.81 13.91 5.17
N SER A 55 0.33 13.82 3.92
CA SER A 55 -0.43 14.90 3.29
C SER A 55 -1.54 14.39 2.36
N SER A 56 -2.66 15.13 2.34
CA SER A 56 -3.73 14.96 1.35
C SER A 56 -3.33 15.36 -0.08
N VAL A 57 -2.07 15.79 -0.29
CA VAL A 57 -1.59 16.32 -1.58
C VAL A 57 -1.40 15.21 -2.59
N ASP A 58 -0.96 14.00 -2.19
CA ASP A 58 -0.80 12.88 -3.13
C ASP A 58 -2.13 12.44 -3.75
N ALA A 59 -3.19 12.37 -2.95
CA ALA A 59 -4.54 12.14 -3.45
C ALA A 59 -4.99 13.27 -4.40
N LYS A 60 -4.74 14.54 -4.05
CA LYS A 60 -5.07 15.70 -4.90
C LYS A 60 -4.28 15.72 -6.22
N ARG A 61 -3.02 15.28 -6.22
CA ARG A 61 -2.21 15.14 -7.42
C ARG A 61 -2.79 14.09 -8.35
N ALA A 62 -3.22 12.94 -7.84
CA ALA A 62 -3.92 11.93 -8.62
C ALA A 62 -5.22 12.48 -9.23
N PHE A 63 -6.02 13.23 -8.47
CA PHE A 63 -7.24 13.87 -8.99
C PHE A 63 -6.97 14.97 -10.02
N SER A 64 -5.92 15.77 -9.84
CA SER A 64 -5.56 16.86 -10.77
C SER A 64 -5.03 16.33 -12.11
N VAL A 65 -4.17 15.30 -12.06
CA VAL A 65 -3.68 14.62 -13.27
C VAL A 65 -4.85 13.96 -14.03
N GLY A 66 -5.78 13.33 -13.29
CA GLY A 66 -7.00 12.77 -13.88
C GLY A 66 -7.85 13.80 -14.62
N ARG A 67 -8.00 15.02 -14.07
CA ARG A 67 -8.81 16.09 -14.68
C ARG A 67 -8.31 16.51 -16.07
N ARG A 68 -7.01 16.41 -16.35
CA ARG A 68 -6.43 16.78 -17.67
C ARG A 68 -6.63 15.70 -18.75
N GLN A 69 -7.06 14.49 -18.39
CA GLN A 69 -7.48 13.44 -19.32
C GLN A 69 -8.99 13.47 -19.62
N ILE A 70 -9.76 14.26 -18.86
CA ILE A 70 -11.18 14.49 -19.11
C ILE A 70 -11.29 15.66 -20.10
N ASN A 71 -10.79 15.45 -21.31
CA ASN A 71 -11.07 16.35 -22.42
C ASN A 71 -12.55 16.20 -22.79
N PHE A 72 -13.13 17.30 -23.26
CA PHE A 72 -14.53 17.66 -23.48
C PHE A 72 -15.45 16.62 -24.21
N MET A 73 -14.92 15.47 -24.65
CA MET A 73 -15.66 14.37 -25.29
C MET A 73 -16.08 13.22 -24.33
N GLN A 74 -15.71 13.25 -23.04
CA GLN A 74 -16.04 12.19 -22.06
C GLN A 74 -17.29 12.48 -21.19
N GLN A 75 -18.30 13.18 -21.71
CA GLN A 75 -19.50 13.52 -20.92
C GLN A 75 -20.46 12.34 -20.66
N ASN A 76 -20.05 11.09 -20.89
CA ASN A 76 -20.87 9.91 -20.57
C ASN A 76 -20.02 8.72 -20.10
N MET A 77 -19.06 8.95 -19.21
CA MET A 77 -18.36 7.86 -18.52
C MET A 77 -19.11 7.50 -17.23
N SER A 78 -19.57 6.27 -17.12
CA SER A 78 -20.17 5.75 -15.88
C SER A 78 -19.18 5.83 -14.71
N SER A 79 -19.69 6.02 -13.50
CA SER A 79 -18.90 6.01 -12.25
C SER A 79 -18.08 4.73 -12.09
N PHE A 80 -18.58 3.60 -12.62
CA PHE A 80 -17.87 2.34 -12.66
C PHE A 80 -16.60 2.44 -13.51
N THR A 81 -16.73 2.86 -14.76
CA THR A 81 -15.61 2.99 -15.71
C THR A 81 -14.56 3.99 -15.21
N PHE A 82 -15.00 5.09 -14.58
CA PHE A 82 -14.09 6.05 -13.96
C PHE A 82 -13.29 5.43 -12.81
N ARG A 83 -13.95 4.71 -11.88
CA ARG A 83 -13.28 4.03 -10.76
C ARG A 83 -12.30 2.96 -11.25
N THR A 84 -12.69 2.14 -12.22
CA THR A 84 -11.82 1.11 -12.80
C THR A 84 -10.58 1.73 -13.43
N LYS A 85 -10.74 2.81 -14.21
CA LYS A 85 -9.59 3.53 -14.80
C LYS A 85 -8.66 4.11 -13.75
N MET A 86 -9.20 4.72 -12.69
CA MET A 86 -8.39 5.27 -11.61
C MET A 86 -7.65 4.18 -10.81
N ALA A 87 -8.32 3.05 -10.54
CA ALA A 87 -7.70 1.91 -9.86
C ALA A 87 -6.57 1.29 -10.70
N MET A 88 -6.82 1.00 -11.98
CA MET A 88 -5.79 0.51 -12.90
C MET A 88 -4.62 1.50 -13.05
N GLY A 89 -4.91 2.80 -13.15
CA GLY A 89 -3.87 3.84 -13.18
C GLY A 89 -3.01 3.84 -11.91
N SER A 90 -3.63 3.73 -10.74
CA SER A 90 -2.94 3.63 -9.45
C SER A 90 -2.06 2.37 -9.37
N TRP A 91 -2.55 1.22 -9.86
CA TRP A 91 -1.83 -0.04 -9.78
C TRP A 91 -0.72 -0.19 -10.83
N SER A 92 -0.80 0.53 -11.95
CA SER A 92 0.12 0.39 -13.10
C SER A 92 1.61 0.54 -12.79
N ASN A 93 1.98 1.19 -11.68
CA ASN A 93 3.37 1.35 -11.23
C ASN A 93 3.65 0.62 -9.91
N THR A 94 2.79 -0.32 -9.52
CA THR A 94 2.93 -1.12 -8.31
C THR A 94 3.08 -2.59 -8.67
N PRO A 95 3.70 -3.42 -7.81
CA PRO A 95 3.80 -4.87 -8.04
C PRO A 95 2.45 -5.59 -8.19
N LEU A 96 1.34 -4.92 -7.86
CA LEU A 96 -0.02 -5.46 -7.97
C LEU A 96 -0.52 -5.54 -9.41
N PHE A 97 0.11 -4.85 -10.37
CA PHE A 97 -0.25 -4.94 -11.78
C PHE A 97 0.95 -5.38 -12.62
N PRO A 98 1.07 -6.68 -12.95
CA PRO A 98 2.18 -7.21 -13.75
C PRO A 98 2.12 -6.80 -15.24
N GLY A 99 1.14 -5.97 -15.63
CA GLY A 99 0.93 -5.52 -16.99
C GLY A 99 -0.22 -6.25 -17.69
N VAL A 100 -0.77 -5.61 -18.72
CA VAL A 100 -1.93 -6.13 -19.48
C VAL A 100 -1.64 -7.49 -20.09
N LYS A 101 -0.40 -7.72 -20.55
CA LYS A 101 0.00 -8.99 -21.18
C LYS A 101 -0.06 -10.16 -20.18
N ALA A 102 0.49 -9.98 -18.98
CA ALA A 102 0.46 -11.00 -17.93
C ALA A 102 -0.97 -11.29 -17.45
N VAL A 103 -1.83 -10.27 -17.36
CA VAL A 103 -3.24 -10.46 -17.01
C VAL A 103 -4.00 -11.20 -18.10
N ALA A 104 -3.71 -10.93 -19.38
CA ALA A 104 -4.32 -11.65 -20.50
C ALA A 104 -3.91 -13.13 -20.53
N GLU A 105 -2.64 -13.43 -20.19
CA GLU A 105 -2.16 -14.81 -20.03
C GLU A 105 -2.88 -15.53 -18.87
N MET A 106 -3.05 -14.89 -17.71
CA MET A 106 -3.79 -15.47 -16.58
C MET A 106 -5.28 -15.77 -16.90
N ILE A 107 -5.93 -14.91 -17.69
CA ILE A 107 -7.32 -15.12 -18.11
C ILE A 107 -7.41 -16.26 -19.13
N GLY A 108 -6.47 -16.32 -20.08
CA GLY A 108 -6.42 -17.40 -21.06
C GLY A 108 -6.13 -18.78 -20.45
N GLU A 109 -5.33 -18.83 -19.38
CA GLU A 109 -5.11 -20.08 -18.62
C GLU A 109 -6.35 -20.53 -17.84
N SER A 110 -7.19 -19.59 -17.37
CA SER A 110 -8.42 -19.94 -16.64
C SER A 110 -9.55 -20.51 -17.52
N GLU A 111 -9.50 -20.29 -18.85
CA GLU A 111 -10.49 -20.84 -19.79
C GLU A 111 -10.11 -22.26 -20.28
N SER A 112 -8.86 -22.71 -20.11
CA SER A 112 -8.43 -24.05 -20.55
C SER A 112 -8.70 -25.19 -19.56
N ASP A 113 -9.19 -24.88 -18.35
CA ASP A 113 -9.40 -25.88 -17.28
C ASP A 113 -10.87 -26.34 -17.12
N GLU A 114 -11.81 -25.89 -17.97
CA GLU A 114 -13.24 -26.28 -17.90
C GLU A 114 -13.71 -27.29 -18.98
N GLU A 115 -12.84 -27.76 -19.88
CA GLU A 115 -13.18 -28.80 -20.88
C GLU A 115 -12.40 -30.12 -20.66
N ASP A 116 -12.64 -30.83 -19.56
CA ASP A 116 -12.44 -32.30 -19.56
C ASP A 116 -13.30 -32.95 -18.47
N GLY A 117 -14.52 -33.33 -18.83
CA GLY A 117 -15.48 -33.91 -17.90
C GLY A 117 -16.85 -34.16 -18.51
N SER A 118 -16.92 -34.93 -19.60
CA SER A 118 -18.14 -35.62 -20.05
C SER A 118 -17.87 -37.11 -20.21
#